data_AF-A0A068AH12-F1
#
_entry.id   AF-A0A068AH12-F1
#
_cell.length_a   1.000
_cell.length_b   1.000
_cell.length_c   1.000
_cell.angle_alpha   90.00
_cell.angle_beta   90.00
_cell.angle_gamma   90.00
#
_symmetry.space_group_name_H-M   'P 1'
#
loop_
_entity.id
_entity.type
_entity.pdbx_description
1 polymer ?
#
loop_
_entity_poly.entity_id
_entity_poly.type
_entity_poly.pdbx_seq_one_letter_code
_entity_poly.pdbx_strand_id
1 'polypeptide(L)'
;GGVGFTQYATAAYTDNVLDDFTYYGKDYVEDKYGGLTEAPNNMDTVLDVGSEVAFYALEQYEAYPALLETHFGGSQRASVISAAAGISTAFATGNAQTGLSAWYLIHDTYTKKQHSRLGFQALSIYKINGGAAKRILHQKTMKVYHPKGQGPNYPNYAM
;
A
#
# COMPACT_ATOMS: atom_id res chain seq x y z
N GLY A 1 -3.24 23.76 -5.73
CA GLY A 1 -3.60 24.66 -6.84
C GLY A 1 -2.37 24.98 -7.68
N GLY A 2 -2.54 25.58 -8.87
CA GLY A 2 -1.47 25.71 -9.87
C GLY A 2 -1.47 24.56 -10.87
N VAL A 3 -0.30 24.15 -11.37
CA VAL A 3 -0.13 22.98 -12.27
C VAL A 3 -0.78 21.69 -11.70
N GLY A 4 -0.87 21.59 -10.37
CA GLY A 4 -1.67 20.55 -9.71
C GLY A 4 -0.94 19.22 -9.55
N PHE A 5 -1.70 18.15 -9.30
CA PHE A 5 -1.20 16.82 -8.96
C PHE A 5 -1.71 15.75 -9.93
N THR A 6 -1.95 16.12 -11.18
CA THR A 6 -2.56 15.26 -12.20
C THR A 6 -1.84 13.92 -12.29
N GLN A 7 -0.53 13.92 -12.46
CA GLN A 7 0.24 12.68 -12.62
C GLN A 7 0.38 11.86 -11.33
N TYR A 8 0.22 12.48 -10.14
CA TYR A 8 0.14 11.73 -8.89
C TYR A 8 -1.15 10.92 -8.80
N ALA A 9 -2.24 11.43 -9.40
CA ALA A 9 -3.52 10.73 -9.45
C ALA A 9 -3.54 9.70 -10.58
N THR A 10 -3.11 10.06 -11.80
CA THR A 10 -3.18 9.17 -12.97
C THR A 10 -2.43 7.87 -12.76
N ALA A 11 -1.29 7.89 -12.05
CA ALA A 11 -0.53 6.67 -11.75
C ALA A 11 -1.35 5.55 -11.09
N ALA A 12 -2.47 5.87 -10.44
CA ALA A 12 -3.34 4.89 -9.80
C ALA A 12 -4.49 4.40 -10.71
N TYR A 13 -4.72 5.00 -11.87
CA TYR A 13 -5.85 4.65 -12.75
C TYR A 13 -5.51 4.67 -14.25
N THR A 14 -4.24 4.79 -14.63
CA THR A 14 -3.77 4.70 -16.02
C THR A 14 -2.85 3.51 -16.21
N ASP A 15 -2.73 3.09 -17.47
CA ASP A 15 -1.77 2.08 -17.94
C ASP A 15 -1.94 0.68 -17.31
N ASN A 16 -3.07 0.43 -16.63
CA ASN A 16 -3.42 -0.81 -15.94
C ASN A 16 -2.37 -1.33 -14.95
N VAL A 17 -1.48 -0.46 -14.47
CA VAL A 17 -0.34 -0.86 -13.62
C VAL A 17 -0.84 -1.29 -12.23
N LEU A 18 -1.74 -0.51 -11.64
CA LEU A 18 -2.33 -0.87 -10.35
C LEU A 18 -3.20 -2.12 -10.49
N ASP A 19 -3.95 -2.23 -11.58
CA ASP A 19 -4.77 -3.38 -11.89
C ASP A 19 -3.92 -4.66 -11.94
N ASP A 20 -2.85 -4.67 -12.73
CA ASP A 20 -1.93 -5.80 -12.88
C ASP A 20 -1.41 -6.31 -11.52
N PHE A 21 -0.87 -5.40 -10.70
CA PHE A 21 -0.34 -5.77 -9.39
C PHE A 21 -1.42 -6.26 -8.43
N THR A 22 -2.64 -5.73 -8.54
CA THR A 22 -3.76 -6.11 -7.69
C THR A 22 -4.35 -7.46 -8.11
N TYR A 23 -4.40 -7.75 -9.41
CA TYR A 23 -4.82 -9.06 -9.92
C TYR A 23 -3.82 -10.14 -9.55
N TYR A 24 -2.52 -9.89 -9.70
CA TYR A 24 -1.49 -10.80 -9.21
C TYR A 24 -1.67 -11.13 -7.72
N GLY A 25 -1.89 -10.11 -6.89
CA GLY A 25 -2.09 -10.31 -5.46
C GLY A 25 -3.42 -11.00 -5.10
N LYS A 26 -4.48 -10.79 -5.88
CA LYS A 26 -5.74 -11.54 -5.76
C LYS A 26 -5.51 -13.02 -6.04
N ASP A 27 -4.88 -13.34 -7.16
CA ASP A 27 -4.64 -14.72 -7.59
C ASP A 27 -3.73 -15.45 -6.59
N TYR A 28 -2.68 -14.77 -6.09
CA TYR A 28 -1.84 -15.29 -5.02
C TYR A 28 -2.63 -15.67 -3.76
N VAL A 29 -3.59 -14.81 -3.38
CA VAL A 29 -4.43 -15.06 -2.20
C VAL A 29 -5.39 -16.22 -2.43
N GLU A 30 -6.04 -16.28 -3.59
CA GLU A 30 -6.95 -17.36 -3.95
C GLU A 30 -6.22 -18.72 -3.97
N ASP A 31 -5.03 -18.77 -4.58
CA ASP A 31 -4.22 -19.99 -4.67
C ASP A 31 -3.69 -20.43 -3.30
N LYS A 32 -3.25 -19.50 -2.46
CA LYS A 32 -2.60 -19.82 -1.19
C LYS A 32 -3.58 -20.14 -0.07
N TYR A 33 -4.65 -19.37 0.04
CA TYR A 33 -5.61 -19.50 1.13
C TYR A 33 -6.86 -20.29 0.73
N GLY A 34 -6.95 -20.75 -0.51
CA GLY A 34 -8.04 -21.58 -1.01
C GLY A 34 -9.35 -20.81 -1.25
N GLY A 35 -9.26 -19.48 -1.30
CA GLY A 35 -10.39 -18.59 -1.47
C GLY A 35 -10.11 -17.17 -0.95
N LEU A 36 -11.01 -16.25 -1.28
CA LEU A 36 -10.98 -14.90 -0.74
C LEU A 36 -11.53 -14.91 0.69
N THR A 37 -10.95 -14.10 1.57
CA THR A 37 -11.38 -13.87 2.97
C THR A 37 -11.21 -15.04 3.94
N GLU A 38 -10.52 -16.11 3.53
CA GLU A 38 -10.28 -17.30 4.36
C GLU A 38 -8.98 -17.22 5.17
N ALA A 39 -8.13 -16.22 4.93
CA ALA A 39 -6.86 -16.09 5.62
C ALA A 39 -7.03 -15.60 7.07
N PRO A 40 -6.17 -16.05 8.00
CA PRO A 40 -6.16 -15.54 9.37
C PRO A 40 -6.00 -14.03 9.41
N ASN A 41 -6.86 -13.34 10.17
CA ASN A 41 -6.78 -11.90 10.36
C ASN A 41 -5.69 -11.52 11.39
N ASN A 42 -4.44 -11.82 11.07
CA ASN A 42 -3.28 -11.60 11.92
C ASN A 42 -2.13 -10.88 11.18
N MET A 43 -1.04 -10.59 11.88
CA MET A 43 0.12 -9.91 11.29
C MET A 43 0.92 -10.81 10.34
N ASP A 44 0.81 -12.13 10.48
CA ASP A 44 1.54 -13.07 9.63
C ASP A 44 1.01 -13.01 8.20
N THR A 45 -0.32 -12.98 8.03
CA THR A 45 -0.94 -12.77 6.71
C THR A 45 -0.63 -11.39 6.12
N VAL A 46 -0.53 -10.36 6.96
CA VAL A 46 -0.12 -9.01 6.54
C VAL A 46 1.31 -9.00 6.00
N LEU A 47 2.23 -9.68 6.70
CA LEU A 47 3.63 -9.80 6.29
C LEU A 47 3.79 -10.65 5.04
N ASP A 48 3.05 -11.75 4.95
CA ASP A 48 3.09 -12.68 3.85
C ASP A 48 2.58 -12.07 2.54
N VAL A 49 1.28 -11.76 2.47
CA VAL A 49 0.63 -11.24 1.26
C VAL A 49 1.17 -9.85 0.92
N GLY A 50 1.37 -9.00 1.93
CA GLY A 50 1.89 -7.66 1.72
C GLY A 50 3.27 -7.67 1.08
N SER A 51 4.18 -8.54 1.55
CA SER A 51 5.55 -8.59 1.04
C SER A 51 5.61 -9.21 -0.36
N GLU A 52 4.86 -10.29 -0.60
CA GLU A 52 4.85 -10.97 -1.90
C GLU A 52 4.44 -10.01 -3.03
N VAL A 53 3.29 -9.34 -2.86
CA VAL A 53 2.76 -8.41 -3.86
C VAL A 53 3.68 -7.20 -4.04
N ALA A 54 4.32 -6.75 -2.95
CA ALA A 54 5.29 -5.68 -3.04
C ALA A 54 6.54 -6.08 -3.83
N PHE A 55 7.05 -7.30 -3.67
CA PHE A 55 8.19 -7.80 -4.44
C PHE A 55 7.83 -7.94 -5.92
N TYR A 56 6.69 -8.55 -6.24
CA TYR A 56 6.22 -8.64 -7.62
C TYR A 56 6.16 -7.27 -8.31
N ALA A 57 5.51 -6.29 -7.67
CA ALA A 57 5.37 -4.95 -8.24
C ALA A 57 6.73 -4.27 -8.45
N LEU A 58 7.70 -4.48 -7.55
CA LEU A 58 9.06 -3.95 -7.70
C LEU A 58 9.80 -4.60 -8.85
N GLU A 59 9.72 -5.93 -8.97
CA GLU A 59 10.31 -6.67 -10.09
C GLU A 59 9.75 -6.16 -11.42
N GLN A 60 8.47 -5.80 -11.50
CA GLN A 60 7.91 -5.18 -12.72
C GLN A 60 8.58 -3.83 -13.03
N TYR A 61 8.80 -2.97 -12.03
CA TYR A 61 9.51 -1.71 -12.24
C TYR A 61 10.99 -1.87 -12.60
N GLU A 62 11.65 -2.94 -12.16
CA GLU A 62 13.04 -3.23 -12.51
C GLU A 62 13.17 -3.93 -13.87
N ALA A 63 12.28 -4.86 -14.17
CA ALA A 63 12.26 -5.63 -15.42
C ALA A 63 11.81 -4.79 -16.62
N TYR A 64 10.94 -3.80 -16.41
CA TYR A 64 10.41 -2.93 -17.47
C TYR A 64 10.86 -1.47 -17.28
N PRO A 65 11.99 -1.06 -17.87
CA PRO A 65 12.46 0.33 -17.78
C PRO A 65 11.45 1.37 -18.24
N ALA A 66 10.63 1.04 -19.25
CA ALA A 66 9.56 1.92 -19.73
C ALA A 66 8.48 2.17 -18.66
N LEU A 67 8.17 1.17 -17.83
CA LEU A 67 7.23 1.32 -16.71
C LEU A 67 7.80 2.24 -15.62
N LEU A 68 9.10 2.11 -15.35
CA LEU A 68 9.81 3.00 -14.42
C LEU A 68 9.83 4.46 -14.92
N GLU A 69 9.90 4.66 -16.24
CA GLU A 69 9.82 5.98 -16.87
C GLU A 69 8.40 6.57 -16.81
N THR A 70 7.36 5.77 -17.09
CA THR A 70 5.96 6.20 -16.95
C THR A 70 5.65 6.63 -15.51
N HIS A 71 6.09 5.84 -14.53
CA HIS A 71 6.03 6.19 -13.12
C HIS A 71 7.36 6.76 -12.62
N PHE A 72 7.84 7.84 -13.23
CA PHE A 72 9.13 8.46 -12.89
C PHE A 72 9.20 8.93 -11.42
N GLY A 73 8.07 9.32 -10.82
CA GLY A 73 8.00 9.81 -9.45
C GLY A 73 8.02 8.66 -8.42
N GLY A 74 8.94 8.73 -7.46
CA GLY A 74 9.01 7.75 -6.37
C GLY A 74 7.71 7.63 -5.57
N SER A 75 6.99 8.75 -5.39
CA SER A 75 5.68 8.78 -4.74
C SER A 75 4.58 8.04 -5.51
N GLN A 76 4.60 8.11 -6.85
CA GLN A 76 3.63 7.38 -7.68
C GLN A 76 3.83 5.88 -7.47
N ARG A 77 5.08 5.42 -7.64
CA ARG A 77 5.44 4.01 -7.43
C ARG A 77 5.13 3.54 -6.02
N ALA A 78 5.52 4.31 -5.00
CA ALA A 78 5.28 3.99 -3.60
C ALA A 78 3.79 3.82 -3.30
N SER A 79 2.94 4.71 -3.82
CA SER A 79 1.50 4.65 -3.65
C SER A 79 0.89 3.43 -4.35
N VAL A 80 1.27 3.16 -5.61
CA VAL A 80 0.75 2.04 -6.40
C VAL A 80 1.12 0.69 -5.78
N ILE A 81 2.41 0.51 -5.42
CA ILE A 81 2.90 -0.72 -4.78
C ILE A 81 2.19 -0.94 -3.42
N SER A 82 2.12 0.11 -2.59
CA SER A 82 1.49 -0.01 -1.27
C SER A 82 -0.01 -0.26 -1.38
N ALA A 83 -0.68 0.31 -2.39
CA ALA A 83 -2.09 0.09 -2.67
C ALA A 83 -2.36 -1.36 -3.05
N ALA A 84 -1.62 -1.92 -4.02
CA ALA A 84 -1.78 -3.32 -4.43
C ALA A 84 -1.58 -4.29 -3.26
N ALA A 85 -0.53 -4.09 -2.46
CA ALA A 85 -0.27 -4.93 -1.28
C ALA A 85 -1.36 -4.82 -0.20
N GLY A 86 -1.86 -3.59 0.06
CA GLY A 86 -2.93 -3.34 1.02
C GLY A 86 -4.27 -3.93 0.60
N ILE A 87 -4.62 -3.81 -0.70
CA ILE A 87 -5.84 -4.39 -1.27
C ILE A 87 -5.77 -5.93 -1.21
N SER A 88 -4.65 -6.52 -1.60
CA SER A 88 -4.47 -7.97 -1.60
C SER A 88 -4.54 -8.57 -0.20
N THR A 89 -3.95 -7.89 0.80
CA THR A 89 -4.07 -8.31 2.20
C THR A 89 -5.51 -8.19 2.72
N ALA A 90 -6.26 -7.18 2.27
CA ALA A 90 -7.68 -7.05 2.58
C ALA A 90 -8.52 -8.16 1.92
N PHE A 91 -8.16 -8.58 0.70
CA PHE A 91 -8.75 -9.75 0.04
C PHE A 91 -8.49 -11.04 0.81
N ALA A 92 -7.29 -11.22 1.35
CA ALA A 92 -6.95 -12.39 2.15
C ALA A 92 -7.74 -12.46 3.46
N THR A 93 -7.78 -11.35 4.20
CA THR A 93 -8.27 -11.32 5.59
C THR A 93 -9.74 -10.89 5.74
N GLY A 94 -10.37 -10.38 4.68
CA GLY A 94 -11.69 -9.79 4.73
C GLY A 94 -11.80 -8.53 5.63
N ASN A 95 -10.66 -7.97 6.06
CA ASN A 95 -10.61 -6.89 7.02
C ASN A 95 -9.79 -5.69 6.49
N ALA A 96 -10.40 -4.51 6.50
CA ALA A 96 -9.76 -3.28 6.05
C ALA A 96 -8.59 -2.85 6.95
N GLN A 97 -8.58 -3.24 8.23
CA GLN A 97 -7.56 -2.82 9.20
C GLN A 97 -6.21 -3.51 8.96
N THR A 98 -6.22 -4.79 8.60
CA THR A 98 -5.04 -5.55 8.20
C THR A 98 -4.53 -5.11 6.84
N GLY A 99 -5.43 -4.87 5.87
CA GLY A 99 -5.04 -4.26 4.59
C GLY A 99 -4.34 -2.91 4.75
N LEU A 100 -4.85 -2.07 5.66
CA LEU A 100 -4.25 -0.77 5.96
C LEU A 100 -2.93 -0.89 6.75
N SER A 101 -2.77 -1.97 7.51
CA SER A 101 -1.50 -2.30 8.17
C SER A 101 -0.45 -2.75 7.14
N ALA A 102 -0.84 -3.54 6.14
CA ALA A 102 0.00 -3.90 5.00
C ALA A 102 0.42 -2.66 4.20
N TRP A 103 -0.51 -1.76 3.88
CA TRP A 103 -0.21 -0.51 3.16
C TRP A 103 0.93 0.26 3.85
N TYR A 104 0.84 0.47 5.17
CA TYR A 104 1.90 1.16 5.90
C TYR A 104 3.19 0.35 6.02
N LEU A 105 3.10 -0.96 6.20
CA LEU A 105 4.28 -1.81 6.31
C LEU A 105 5.09 -1.78 5.02
N ILE A 106 4.41 -1.83 3.87
CA ILE A 106 5.04 -1.79 2.56
C ILE A 106 5.63 -0.42 2.26
N HIS A 107 4.85 0.62 2.54
CA HIS A 107 5.31 2.00 2.44
C HIS A 107 6.51 2.30 3.37
N ASP A 108 6.58 1.61 4.52
CA ASP A 108 7.67 1.78 5.47
C ASP A 108 8.94 1.04 5.03
N THR A 109 8.79 -0.25 4.81
CA THR A 109 9.89 -1.21 4.69
C THR A 109 10.52 -1.18 3.31
N TYR A 110 9.74 -1.03 2.24
CA TYR A 110 10.24 -1.31 0.89
C TYR A 110 10.61 -0.04 0.12
N THR A 111 9.86 1.05 0.25
CA THR A 111 10.21 2.32 -0.40
C THR A 111 11.46 2.97 0.23
N LYS A 112 11.70 2.81 1.55
CA LYS A 112 12.94 3.33 2.19
C LYS A 112 14.15 2.41 2.08
N LYS A 113 14.02 1.07 2.23
CA LYS A 113 15.19 0.19 2.40
C LYS A 113 15.72 -0.42 1.10
N GLN A 114 14.88 -0.69 0.10
CA GLN A 114 15.32 -1.30 -1.17
C GLN A 114 15.85 -0.26 -2.16
N HIS A 115 15.14 0.85 -2.35
CA HIS A 115 15.59 1.89 -3.31
C HIS A 115 16.18 3.16 -2.68
N SER A 116 16.29 3.23 -1.34
CA SER A 116 16.78 4.41 -0.61
C SER A 116 16.04 5.72 -0.96
N ARG A 117 14.83 5.65 -1.54
CA ARG A 117 14.07 6.79 -2.04
C ARG A 117 12.58 6.58 -1.83
N LEU A 118 11.91 7.50 -1.15
CA LEU A 118 10.50 7.34 -0.72
C LEU A 118 9.48 8.02 -1.65
N GLY A 119 9.85 9.17 -2.22
CA GLY A 119 8.91 10.16 -2.74
C GLY A 119 9.01 11.50 -2.00
N PHE A 120 8.13 12.46 -2.29
CA PHE A 120 8.16 13.81 -1.71
C PHE A 120 7.97 13.83 -0.19
N GLN A 121 8.49 14.88 0.47
CA GLN A 121 8.58 15.01 1.92
C GLN A 121 7.24 14.86 2.66
N ALA A 122 6.10 15.24 2.05
CA ALA A 122 4.76 15.08 2.64
C ALA A 122 4.32 13.62 2.86
N LEU A 123 4.63 12.69 1.94
CA LEU A 123 4.37 11.25 2.14
C LEU A 123 5.16 10.68 3.34
N SER A 124 6.32 11.27 3.63
CA SER A 124 7.13 10.86 4.79
C SER A 124 6.51 11.28 6.14
N ILE A 125 5.67 12.33 6.18
CA ILE A 125 4.98 12.80 7.40
C ILE A 125 3.79 11.88 7.73
N TYR A 126 3.03 11.47 6.70
CA TYR A 126 1.99 10.45 6.83
C TYR A 126 2.51 9.13 7.39
N LYS A 127 3.71 8.75 6.97
CA LYS A 127 4.42 7.57 7.44
C LYS A 127 4.79 7.64 8.93
N ILE A 128 5.30 8.77 9.43
CA ILE A 128 5.71 8.92 10.85
C ILE A 128 4.50 8.91 11.80
N ASN A 129 3.37 9.45 11.34
CA ASN A 129 2.17 9.55 12.16
C ASN A 129 1.26 8.31 12.06
N GLY A 130 1.31 7.55 10.96
CA GLY A 130 0.44 6.40 10.69
C GLY A 130 1.03 5.00 10.90
N GLY A 131 2.34 4.84 11.06
CA GLY A 131 3.04 3.54 11.00
C GLY A 131 2.36 2.35 11.71
N ALA A 132 2.49 1.15 11.12
CA ALA A 132 1.82 -0.09 11.54
C ALA A 132 1.94 -0.38 13.06
N ALA A 133 3.12 -0.11 13.65
CA ALA A 133 3.35 -0.24 15.08
C ALA A 133 2.50 0.71 15.95
N LYS A 134 2.22 1.93 15.49
CA LYS A 134 1.38 2.90 16.22
C LYS A 134 -0.09 2.51 16.19
N ARG A 135 -0.62 1.88 15.14
CA ARG A 135 -2.02 1.43 15.10
C ARG A 135 -2.30 0.24 16.03
N ILE A 136 -1.38 -0.73 16.13
CA ILE A 136 -1.49 -1.86 17.05
C ILE A 136 -1.46 -1.34 18.51
N LEU A 137 -0.64 -0.34 18.82
CA LEU A 137 -0.58 0.28 20.15
C LEU A 137 -1.76 1.23 20.44
N HIS A 138 -2.23 2.01 19.46
CA HIS A 138 -3.31 3.01 19.63
C HIS A 138 -4.72 2.43 19.65
N GLN A 139 -4.91 1.16 19.28
CA GLN A 139 -6.19 0.47 19.45
C GLN A 139 -6.62 0.45 20.92
N LYS A 140 -5.67 0.55 21.87
CA LYS A 140 -5.93 0.68 23.30
C LYS A 140 -6.28 2.10 23.78
N THR A 141 -6.10 3.16 22.98
CA THR A 141 -6.20 4.58 23.44
C THR A 141 -7.18 5.45 22.63
N MET A 142 -8.16 4.86 21.94
CA MET A 142 -9.32 5.54 21.32
C MET A 142 -9.06 6.62 20.23
N LYS A 143 -7.91 6.65 19.53
CA LYS A 143 -7.65 7.66 18.45
C LYS A 143 -7.53 7.13 17.02
N VAL A 144 -7.75 5.83 16.79
CA VAL A 144 -7.73 5.24 15.45
C VAL A 144 -9.14 4.76 15.12
N TYR A 145 -9.85 5.52 14.29
CA TYR A 145 -11.14 5.10 13.75
C TYR A 145 -10.95 3.85 12.89
N HIS A 146 -11.97 2.99 12.77
CA HIS A 146 -11.95 1.93 11.76
C HIS A 146 -11.71 2.57 10.37
N PRO A 147 -10.98 1.92 9.43
CA PRO A 147 -10.60 2.53 8.15
C PRO A 147 -11.78 3.13 7.39
N LYS A 148 -12.95 2.48 7.46
CA LYS A 148 -14.21 2.95 6.83
C LYS A 148 -14.75 4.28 7.40
N GLY A 149 -14.32 4.67 8.60
CA GLY A 149 -14.65 5.97 9.22
C GLY A 149 -13.54 7.00 9.10
N GLN A 150 -12.42 6.67 8.45
CA GLN A 150 -11.36 7.61 8.14
C GLN A 150 -11.66 8.29 6.79
N GLY A 151 -11.18 9.52 6.61
CA GLY A 151 -11.35 10.29 5.38
C GLY A 151 -10.31 11.41 5.29
N PRO A 152 -10.42 12.31 4.30
CA PRO A 152 -9.45 13.39 4.09
C PRO A 152 -9.28 14.34 5.29
N ASN A 153 -10.23 14.36 6.23
CA ASN A 153 -10.16 15.15 7.46
C ASN A 153 -9.58 14.38 8.67
N TYR A 154 -9.17 13.12 8.50
CA TYR A 154 -8.44 12.42 9.55
C TYR A 154 -7.07 13.12 9.72
N PRO A 155 -6.61 13.42 10.94
CA PRO A 155 -5.41 14.26 11.15
C PRO A 155 -4.16 13.76 10.42
N ASN A 156 -4.06 12.44 10.23
CA ASN A 156 -2.96 11.82 9.51
C ASN A 156 -3.25 11.62 8.01
N TYR A 157 -4.29 12.21 7.42
CA TYR A 157 -4.67 12.15 5.98
C TYR A 157 -4.96 13.53 5.36
N ALA A 158 -4.67 14.60 6.09
CA ALA A 158 -5.15 15.95 5.76
C ALA A 158 -4.19 16.82 4.92
N MET A 159 -3.07 16.29 4.41
CA MET A 159 -2.02 17.05 3.69
C MET A 159 -1.49 16.43 2.40
#